data_AF-A0A6I7WHX3-F1
#
_entry.id   AF-A0A6I7WHX3-F1
#
_cell.length_a   1.000
_cell.length_b   1.000
_cell.length_c   1.000
_cell.angle_alpha   90.00
_cell.angle_beta   90.00
_cell.angle_gamma   90.00
#
_symmetry.space_group_name_H-M   'P 1'
#
loop_
_entity.id
_entity.type
_entity.pdbx_description
1 polymer ?
#
loop_
_entity_poly.entity_id
_entity_poly.type
_entity_poly.pdbx_seq_one_letter_code
_entity_poly.pdbx_strand_id
1 'polypeptide(L)'
;MFSRASFLYWNNQVRLKVTIGLLIIGSCSSAVAGCLIRDVETLGSFKTYYFCKNSLARPSYQISSYLNDDQSFSLFNFDARGVSVVCHEYDIHDEMNVKCQSAFPNFRNLKKRYTNNNSTVILYDLKNDRDKEELLDKLGNRLDFRTGRNSDDVEAIGCFSGINLKKREVYLGFTKDGFNDLQMCLIQLEKYFAKNKKGMISLL
;
A
#
# COMPACT_ATOMS: atom_id res chain seq x y z
N MET A 1 -46.98 46.02 5.32
CA MET A 1 -48.09 46.60 6.11
C MET A 1 -48.76 45.46 6.88
N PHE A 2 -48.79 45.57 8.22
CA PHE A 2 -49.54 44.82 9.26
C PHE A 2 -49.69 43.28 9.13
N SER A 3 -49.04 42.45 9.94
CA SER A 3 -49.26 42.19 11.38
C SER A 3 -50.66 41.67 11.71
N ARG A 4 -50.77 40.38 12.08
CA ARG A 4 -51.22 39.94 13.42
C ARG A 4 -51.22 38.42 13.56
N ALA A 5 -50.76 38.01 14.72
CA ALA A 5 -50.72 36.64 15.23
C ALA A 5 -52.04 36.25 15.95
N SER A 6 -52.07 34.97 16.32
CA SER A 6 -52.78 34.38 17.47
C SER A 6 -54.21 33.88 17.20
N PHE A 7 -54.68 32.74 17.71
CA PHE A 7 -54.15 31.54 18.36
C PHE A 7 -55.40 30.66 18.65
N LEU A 8 -55.22 29.37 18.97
CA LEU A 8 -56.17 28.45 19.65
C LEU A 8 -57.21 27.72 18.76
N TYR A 9 -57.60 26.46 18.97
CA TYR A 9 -57.52 25.54 20.13
C TYR A 9 -57.73 24.08 19.64
N TRP A 10 -56.97 23.11 20.21
CA TRP A 10 -57.27 21.66 20.43
C TRP A 10 -57.70 20.75 19.24
N ASN A 11 -57.33 19.47 19.12
CA ASN A 11 -57.25 18.42 20.14
C ASN A 11 -56.57 17.13 19.59
N ASN A 12 -56.19 16.24 20.50
CA ASN A 12 -55.94 14.79 20.34
C ASN A 12 -54.57 14.27 19.83
N GLN A 13 -53.62 14.25 20.77
CA GLN A 13 -52.92 13.07 21.28
C GLN A 13 -53.10 11.72 20.51
N VAL A 14 -52.07 11.29 19.78
CA VAL A 14 -51.40 9.97 19.95
C VAL A 14 -49.94 10.16 19.50
N ARG A 15 -49.02 10.49 20.41
CA ARG A 15 -47.58 10.47 20.10
C ARG A 15 -47.03 9.07 20.44
N LEU A 16 -46.98 8.19 19.45
CA LEU A 16 -46.10 7.03 19.49
C LEU A 16 -44.65 7.55 19.63
N LYS A 17 -44.09 7.44 20.83
CA LYS A 17 -42.65 7.61 21.05
C LYS A 17 -41.95 6.39 20.48
N VAL A 18 -41.68 6.40 19.17
CA VAL A 18 -40.72 5.47 18.57
C VAL A 18 -39.34 5.99 18.93
N THR A 19 -38.79 5.51 20.04
CA THR A 19 -37.39 5.69 20.39
C THR A 19 -36.59 4.85 19.39
N ILE A 20 -36.15 5.47 18.30
CA ILE A 20 -35.18 4.89 17.37
C ILE A 20 -33.85 4.83 18.13
N GLY A 21 -33.61 3.70 18.81
CA GLY A 21 -32.30 3.34 19.31
C GLY A 21 -31.38 3.14 18.12
N LEU A 22 -30.58 4.15 17.81
CA LEU A 22 -29.51 4.06 16.81
C LEU A 22 -28.48 3.06 17.34
N LEU A 23 -28.66 1.78 17.01
CA LEU A 23 -27.68 0.72 17.22
C LEU A 23 -26.55 0.96 16.21
N ILE A 24 -25.64 1.87 16.57
CA ILE A 24 -24.34 1.99 15.92
C ILE A 24 -23.56 0.74 16.33
N ILE A 25 -23.81 -0.37 15.63
CA ILE A 25 -22.91 -1.52 15.63
C ILE A 25 -21.71 -1.04 14.83
N GLY A 26 -20.84 -0.31 15.52
CA GLY A 26 -19.53 0.07 15.05
C GLY A 26 -18.68 -1.18 14.91
N SER A 27 -18.92 -1.94 13.85
CA SER A 27 -17.96 -2.90 13.33
C SER A 27 -16.79 -2.09 12.78
N CYS A 28 -15.96 -1.53 13.66
CA CYS A 28 -14.60 -1.19 13.32
C CYS A 28 -13.88 -2.52 13.08
N SER A 29 -14.14 -3.14 11.92
CA SER A 29 -13.15 -3.98 11.28
C SER A 29 -11.95 -3.08 11.08
N SER A 30 -11.04 -3.13 12.04
CA SER A 30 -9.65 -2.79 11.82
C SER A 30 -9.22 -3.76 10.73
N ALA A 31 -9.39 -3.35 9.47
CA ALA A 31 -8.85 -4.07 8.35
C ALA A 31 -7.35 -4.15 8.64
N VAL A 32 -6.91 -5.33 9.08
CA VAL A 32 -5.52 -5.59 9.40
C VAL A 32 -4.80 -5.54 8.07
N ALA A 33 -4.29 -4.37 7.75
CA ALA A 33 -3.37 -4.21 6.66
C ALA A 33 -2.12 -5.06 6.94
N GLY A 34 -1.54 -5.61 5.89
CA GLY A 34 -0.59 -6.72 5.96
C GLY A 34 -0.69 -7.64 4.75
N CYS A 35 0.19 -8.63 4.69
CA CYS A 35 0.17 -9.68 3.67
C CYS A 35 -0.43 -10.97 4.23
N LEU A 36 -1.46 -11.49 3.56
CA LEU A 36 -1.82 -12.90 3.66
C LEU A 36 -0.96 -13.68 2.65
N ILE A 37 -0.20 -14.64 3.15
CA ILE A 37 0.63 -15.53 2.35
C ILE A 37 0.11 -16.94 2.56
N ARG A 38 -0.18 -17.66 1.47
CA ARG A 38 -0.64 -19.04 1.50
C ARG A 38 0.23 -19.88 0.59
N ASP A 39 0.94 -20.82 1.21
CA ASP A 39 1.70 -21.84 0.52
C ASP A 39 0.86 -23.11 0.49
N VAL A 40 0.70 -23.70 -0.70
CA VAL A 40 -0.05 -24.93 -0.93
C VAL A 40 0.88 -25.91 -1.64
N GLU A 41 1.15 -27.03 -0.97
CA GLU A 41 1.94 -28.12 -1.52
C GLU A 41 0.99 -29.24 -1.96
N THR A 42 1.10 -29.67 -3.21
CA THR A 42 0.31 -30.79 -3.76
C THR A 42 1.21 -31.69 -4.57
N LEU A 43 1.39 -32.94 -4.13
CA LEU A 43 2.12 -34.06 -4.79
C LEU A 43 2.99 -33.63 -5.99
N GLY A 44 4.10 -32.94 -5.71
CA GLY A 44 5.10 -32.54 -6.71
C GLY A 44 4.98 -31.11 -7.26
N SER A 45 4.05 -30.29 -6.78
CA SER A 45 3.89 -28.87 -7.15
C SER A 45 3.81 -27.97 -5.93
N PHE A 46 4.46 -26.81 -6.01
CA PHE A 46 4.39 -25.77 -4.99
C PHE A 46 3.65 -24.55 -5.52
N LYS A 47 2.66 -24.06 -4.76
CA LYS A 47 1.86 -22.88 -5.13
C LYS A 47 1.92 -21.86 -4.03
N THR A 48 2.25 -20.62 -4.36
CA THR A 48 2.24 -19.50 -3.42
C THR A 48 1.21 -18.46 -3.85
N TYR A 49 0.40 -18.02 -2.89
CA TYR A 49 -0.52 -16.91 -3.06
C TYR A 49 -0.13 -15.76 -2.14
N TYR A 50 -0.03 -14.56 -2.69
CA TYR A 50 0.18 -13.31 -1.97
C TYR A 50 -1.04 -12.41 -2.11
N PHE A 51 -1.64 -12.01 -1.00
CA PHE A 51 -2.67 -10.98 -0.94
C PHE A 51 -2.25 -9.93 0.06
N CYS A 52 -1.63 -8.86 -0.43
CA CYS A 52 -1.08 -7.79 0.40
C CYS A 52 -1.87 -6.50 0.24
N LYS A 53 -2.05 -5.81 1.37
CA LYS A 53 -2.52 -4.43 1.41
C LYS A 53 -1.65 -3.61 2.35
N ASN A 54 -1.33 -2.39 1.94
CA ASN A 54 -0.43 -1.48 2.65
C ASN A 54 -0.76 -1.30 4.14
N SER A 55 0.18 -1.66 5.03
CA SER A 55 0.12 -1.44 6.48
C SER A 55 0.12 0.03 6.87
N LEU A 56 0.90 0.85 6.16
CA LEU A 56 0.96 2.31 6.34
C LEU A 56 -0.25 2.97 5.68
N ALA A 57 -0.76 4.09 6.19
CA ALA A 57 -1.96 4.72 5.60
C ALA A 57 -1.78 5.18 4.14
N ARG A 58 -0.58 5.66 3.78
CA ARG A 58 -0.20 6.12 2.44
C ARG A 58 1.28 5.81 2.14
N PRO A 59 1.64 5.57 0.86
CA PRO A 59 0.75 5.41 -0.29
C PRO A 59 -0.10 4.13 -0.15
N SER A 60 -1.31 4.15 -0.72
CA SER A 60 -2.13 2.94 -0.74
C SER A 60 -1.62 1.97 -1.79
N TYR A 61 -1.45 0.69 -1.48
CA TYR A 61 -1.16 -0.32 -2.49
C TYR A 61 -1.85 -1.64 -2.17
N GLN A 62 -2.06 -2.42 -3.22
CA GLN A 62 -2.61 -3.76 -3.16
C GLN A 62 -1.84 -4.66 -4.12
N ILE A 63 -1.49 -5.86 -3.66
CA ILE A 63 -0.82 -6.88 -4.45
C ILE A 63 -1.64 -8.16 -4.34
N SER A 64 -2.01 -8.73 -5.49
CA SER A 64 -2.62 -10.05 -5.59
C SER A 64 -1.77 -10.85 -6.55
N SER A 65 -0.99 -11.80 -6.03
CA SER A 65 -0.07 -12.60 -6.83
C SER A 65 -0.25 -14.09 -6.58
N TYR A 66 -0.10 -14.87 -7.64
CA TYR A 66 -0.09 -16.32 -7.68
C TYR A 66 1.19 -16.76 -8.39
N LEU A 67 1.91 -17.70 -7.78
CA LEU A 67 3.10 -18.31 -8.37
C LEU A 67 2.99 -19.82 -8.21
N ASN A 68 3.30 -20.56 -9.27
CA ASN A 68 3.63 -21.97 -9.21
C ASN A 68 4.85 -22.26 -10.11
N ASP A 69 5.15 -23.53 -10.33
CA ASP A 69 6.31 -23.97 -11.09
C ASP A 69 6.26 -23.62 -12.60
N ASP A 70 5.06 -23.42 -13.17
CA ASP A 70 4.87 -23.27 -14.63
C ASP A 70 4.29 -21.92 -15.07
N GLN A 71 3.70 -21.16 -14.14
CA GLN A 71 2.99 -19.93 -14.41
C GLN A 71 2.99 -18.99 -13.21
N SER A 72 3.00 -17.70 -13.50
CA SER A 72 2.77 -16.67 -12.50
C SER A 72 1.73 -15.66 -12.99
N PHE A 73 0.98 -15.12 -12.05
CA PHE A 73 0.06 -14.02 -12.30
C PHE A 73 0.17 -13.03 -11.16
N SER A 74 0.34 -11.75 -11.48
CA SER A 74 0.28 -10.69 -10.49
C SER A 74 -0.59 -9.53 -10.95
N LEU A 75 -1.34 -8.98 -10.01
CA LEU A 75 -2.00 -7.69 -10.11
C LEU A 75 -1.49 -6.80 -9.00
N PHE A 76 -0.84 -5.71 -9.38
CA PHE A 76 -0.29 -4.71 -8.47
C PHE A 76 -0.95 -3.35 -8.72
N ASN A 77 -1.54 -2.76 -7.68
CA ASN A 77 -2.09 -1.42 -7.72
C ASN A 77 -1.36 -0.54 -6.69
N PHE A 78 -0.93 0.65 -7.11
CA PHE A 78 -0.20 1.61 -6.30
C PHE A 78 -0.79 3.02 -6.39
N ASP A 79 -0.87 3.68 -5.24
CA ASP A 79 -1.42 5.02 -5.04
C ASP A 79 -2.78 5.20 -5.73
N ALA A 80 -3.71 4.28 -5.48
CA ALA A 80 -5.04 4.24 -6.07
C ALA A 80 -5.87 5.53 -5.91
N ARG A 81 -5.53 6.41 -4.95
CA ARG A 81 -6.16 7.72 -4.76
C ARG A 81 -5.37 8.89 -5.37
N GLY A 82 -4.17 8.64 -5.89
CA GLY A 82 -3.29 9.60 -6.53
C GLY A 82 -3.07 9.23 -8.00
N VAL A 83 -1.85 8.80 -8.34
CA VAL A 83 -1.51 8.47 -9.74
C VAL A 83 -2.18 7.19 -10.24
N SER A 84 -2.58 6.31 -9.33
CA SER A 84 -3.20 5.01 -9.62
C SER A 84 -2.43 4.24 -10.69
N VAL A 85 -1.30 3.68 -10.30
CA VAL A 85 -0.54 2.76 -11.16
C VAL A 85 -1.12 1.37 -11.00
N VAL A 86 -1.53 0.74 -12.10
CA VAL A 86 -1.97 -0.65 -12.15
C VAL A 86 -1.04 -1.42 -13.07
N CYS A 87 -0.31 -2.37 -12.51
CA CYS A 87 0.50 -3.32 -13.23
C CYS A 87 -0.17 -4.69 -13.21
N HIS A 88 -0.10 -5.37 -14.34
CA HIS A 88 -0.36 -6.79 -14.41
C HIS A 88 0.82 -7.50 -15.05
N GLU A 89 1.08 -8.68 -14.53
CA GLU A 89 2.13 -9.58 -14.96
C GLU A 89 1.52 -10.96 -15.12
N TYR A 90 1.82 -11.60 -16.24
CA TYR A 90 1.49 -12.99 -16.48
C TYR A 90 2.67 -13.66 -17.17
N ASP A 91 3.06 -14.80 -16.62
CA ASP A 91 4.05 -15.70 -17.19
C ASP A 91 3.36 -17.04 -17.46
N ILE A 92 3.39 -17.46 -18.71
CA ILE A 92 2.78 -18.70 -19.19
C ILE A 92 3.80 -19.33 -20.15
N HIS A 93 4.39 -20.47 -19.77
CA HIS A 93 5.39 -21.18 -20.58
C HIS A 93 6.61 -20.31 -21.00
N ASP A 94 7.24 -19.63 -20.05
CA ASP A 94 8.42 -18.77 -20.24
C ASP A 94 8.18 -17.47 -21.05
N GLU A 95 6.92 -17.15 -21.37
CA GLU A 95 6.55 -15.86 -21.98
C GLU A 95 6.09 -14.86 -20.93
N MET A 96 7.05 -14.15 -20.33
CA MET A 96 6.77 -13.08 -19.37
C MET A 96 6.19 -11.84 -20.06
N ASN A 97 4.96 -11.49 -19.69
CA ASN A 97 4.28 -10.29 -20.16
C ASN A 97 3.97 -9.37 -18.98
N VAL A 98 4.61 -8.21 -18.94
CA VAL A 98 4.39 -7.17 -17.92
C VAL A 98 3.83 -5.92 -18.57
N LYS A 99 2.75 -5.38 -18.00
CA LYS A 99 2.20 -4.11 -18.46
C LYS A 99 1.69 -3.29 -17.29
N CYS A 100 2.23 -2.08 -17.19
CA CYS A 100 1.82 -1.07 -16.23
C CYS A 100 1.07 0.06 -16.94
N GLN A 101 -0.05 0.46 -16.36
CA GLN A 101 -0.83 1.62 -16.76
C GLN A 101 -0.92 2.58 -15.58
N SER A 102 -0.99 3.88 -15.84
CA SER A 102 -1.22 4.88 -14.80
C SER A 102 -2.29 5.86 -15.25
N ALA A 103 -2.98 6.49 -14.31
CA ALA A 103 -4.01 7.48 -14.64
C ALA A 103 -3.44 8.73 -15.32
N PHE A 104 -2.12 8.93 -15.27
CA PHE A 104 -1.43 10.06 -15.89
C PHE A 104 -0.30 9.59 -16.80
N PRO A 105 -0.17 10.14 -18.02
CA PRO A 105 0.95 9.81 -18.90
C PRO A 105 2.32 10.00 -18.21
N ASN A 106 3.20 9.03 -18.38
CA ASN A 106 4.61 9.06 -17.95
C ASN A 106 4.86 9.22 -16.45
N PHE A 107 3.93 8.82 -15.58
CA PHE A 107 4.10 8.87 -14.11
C PHE A 107 4.46 10.26 -13.56
N ARG A 108 4.25 11.35 -14.32
CA ARG A 108 4.72 12.71 -13.99
C ARG A 108 4.19 13.25 -12.65
N ASN A 109 3.10 12.67 -12.14
CA ASN A 109 2.41 13.13 -10.95
C ASN A 109 2.67 12.25 -9.71
N LEU A 110 3.61 11.30 -9.77
CA LEU A 110 3.88 10.43 -8.61
C LEU A 110 4.48 11.29 -7.49
N LYS A 111 3.81 11.30 -6.32
CA LYS A 111 4.28 12.11 -5.20
C LYS A 111 5.57 11.51 -4.67
N LYS A 112 6.62 12.33 -4.60
CA LYS A 112 7.89 11.90 -3.99
C LYS A 112 7.77 11.62 -2.49
N ARG A 113 6.77 12.21 -1.81
CA ARG A 113 6.57 12.06 -0.36
C ARG A 113 5.10 11.87 -0.02
N TYR A 114 4.83 10.91 0.86
CA TYR A 114 3.53 10.66 1.46
C TYR A 114 3.65 10.78 2.97
N THR A 115 3.02 11.80 3.54
CA THR A 115 2.94 11.98 4.98
C THR A 115 1.81 11.14 5.55
N ASN A 116 2.16 10.28 6.51
CA ASN A 116 1.25 9.61 7.44
C ASN A 116 1.28 10.36 8.77
N ASN A 117 0.40 10.01 9.71
CA ASN A 117 0.31 10.70 11.01
C ASN A 117 1.67 10.78 11.71
N ASN A 118 2.38 9.64 11.81
CA ASN A 118 3.65 9.55 12.52
C ASN A 118 4.86 9.23 11.65
N SER A 119 4.68 9.02 10.34
CA SER A 119 5.78 8.64 9.44
C SER A 119 5.72 9.33 8.09
N THR A 120 6.85 9.35 7.39
CA THR A 120 6.93 9.80 6.00
C THR A 120 7.39 8.66 5.11
N VAL A 121 6.64 8.36 4.06
CA VAL A 121 7.10 7.49 2.98
C VAL A 121 7.70 8.35 1.87
N ILE A 122 8.92 8.04 1.46
CA ILE A 122 9.69 8.79 0.46
C ILE A 122 9.97 7.85 -0.71
N LEU A 123 9.66 8.31 -1.92
CA LEU A 123 9.85 7.57 -3.15
C LEU A 123 11.07 8.08 -3.91
N TYR A 124 11.84 7.15 -4.45
CA TYR A 124 13.03 7.39 -5.26
C TYR A 124 12.89 6.70 -6.62
N ASP A 125 13.05 7.45 -7.70
CA ASP A 125 13.17 6.88 -9.04
C ASP A 125 14.62 6.44 -9.27
N LEU A 126 14.87 5.13 -9.33
CA LEU A 126 16.20 4.55 -9.45
C LEU A 126 16.87 4.83 -10.80
N LYS A 127 16.10 5.27 -11.81
CA LYS A 127 16.63 5.75 -13.10
C LYS A 127 16.99 7.23 -13.09
N ASN A 128 16.64 7.96 -12.04
CA ASN A 128 17.02 9.36 -11.86
C ASN A 128 18.27 9.45 -10.98
N ASP A 129 19.37 9.99 -11.53
CA ASP A 129 20.66 10.02 -10.83
C ASP A 129 20.61 10.74 -9.48
N ARG A 130 19.86 11.85 -9.38
CA ARG A 130 19.70 12.57 -8.10
C ARG A 130 18.95 11.73 -7.08
N ASP A 131 17.82 11.13 -7.46
CA ASP A 131 17.04 10.29 -6.54
C ASP A 131 17.85 9.05 -6.12
N LYS A 132 18.64 8.48 -7.03
CA LYS A 132 19.55 7.38 -6.75
C LYS A 132 20.62 7.81 -5.74
N GLU A 133 21.31 8.92 -5.97
CA GLU A 133 22.32 9.45 -5.04
C GLU A 133 21.73 9.72 -3.65
N GLU A 134 20.55 10.35 -3.57
CA GLU A 134 19.84 10.57 -2.32
C GLU A 134 19.50 9.26 -1.59
N LEU A 135 19.11 8.22 -2.32
CA LEU A 135 18.84 6.91 -1.76
C LEU A 135 20.12 6.24 -1.24
N LEU A 136 21.23 6.33 -1.96
CA LEU A 136 22.52 5.78 -1.54
C LEU A 136 23.01 6.39 -0.22
N ASP A 137 22.81 7.69 -0.02
CA ASP A 137 23.04 8.33 1.29
C ASP A 137 22.19 7.67 2.39
N LYS A 138 20.95 7.27 2.11
CA LYS A 138 20.11 6.54 3.08
C LYS A 138 20.61 5.11 3.32
N LEU A 139 21.18 4.44 2.31
CA LEU A 139 21.77 3.11 2.47
C LEU A 139 23.01 3.12 3.37
N GLY A 140 23.79 4.21 3.34
CA GLY A 140 24.92 4.44 4.24
C GLY A 140 24.51 4.65 5.70
N ASN A 141 23.25 4.99 5.96
CA ASN A 141 22.71 5.13 7.30
C ASN A 141 22.27 3.76 7.87
N ARG A 142 22.20 3.65 9.21
CA ARG A 142 21.66 2.45 9.88
C ARG A 142 20.15 2.38 9.69
N LEU A 143 19.71 1.52 8.77
CA LEU A 143 18.31 1.16 8.55
C LEU A 143 17.90 -0.05 9.41
N ASP A 144 16.68 -0.03 9.93
CA ASP A 144 16.10 -1.13 10.70
C ASP A 144 15.64 -2.29 9.80
N PHE A 145 15.29 -1.97 8.56
CA PHE A 145 14.95 -2.92 7.51
C PHE A 145 15.43 -2.40 6.16
N ARG A 146 15.86 -3.30 5.27
CA ARG A 146 16.20 -3.00 3.87
C ARG A 146 16.14 -4.26 3.01
N THR A 147 15.70 -4.11 1.75
CA THR A 147 15.68 -5.21 0.76
C THR A 147 17.02 -5.38 0.04
N GLY A 148 17.77 -4.28 -0.19
CA GLY A 148 19.14 -4.30 -0.72
C GLY A 148 20.14 -3.71 0.28
N ARG A 149 21.39 -4.18 0.29
CA ARG A 149 22.41 -3.72 1.25
C ARG A 149 23.26 -2.58 0.72
N ASN A 150 23.43 -2.49 -0.60
CA ASN A 150 24.25 -1.53 -1.30
C ASN A 150 23.58 -1.14 -2.64
N SER A 151 24.22 -0.27 -3.43
CA SER A 151 23.76 0.14 -4.76
C SER A 151 23.50 -1.05 -5.67
N ASP A 152 24.44 -1.98 -5.71
CA ASP A 152 24.48 -3.06 -6.68
C ASP A 152 23.34 -4.05 -6.44
N ASP A 153 23.05 -4.34 -5.17
CA ASP A 153 21.87 -5.11 -4.75
C ASP A 153 20.57 -4.42 -5.20
N VAL A 154 20.46 -3.10 -4.99
CA VAL A 154 19.26 -2.33 -5.36
C VAL A 154 19.06 -2.32 -6.87
N GLU A 155 20.14 -2.20 -7.64
CA GLU A 155 20.11 -2.26 -9.10
C GLU A 155 19.74 -3.65 -9.60
N ALA A 156 20.34 -4.70 -9.02
CA ALA A 156 20.05 -6.09 -9.39
C ALA A 156 18.61 -6.50 -9.07
N ILE A 157 18.05 -6.00 -7.96
CA ILE A 157 16.66 -6.27 -7.56
C ILE A 157 15.67 -5.42 -8.38
N GLY A 158 16.07 -4.25 -8.85
CA GLY A 158 15.19 -3.33 -9.59
C GLY A 158 14.21 -2.52 -8.71
N CYS A 159 14.18 -2.78 -7.40
CA CYS A 159 13.39 -2.06 -6.42
C CYS A 159 14.11 -1.92 -5.07
N PHE A 160 13.58 -1.04 -4.22
CA PHE A 160 14.04 -0.92 -2.84
C PHE A 160 12.89 -0.70 -1.86
N SER A 161 13.01 -1.26 -0.66
CA SER A 161 12.23 -0.85 0.51
C SER A 161 13.12 -0.80 1.73
N GLY A 162 13.06 0.29 2.48
CA GLY A 162 13.86 0.48 3.68
C GLY A 162 13.11 1.24 4.77
N ILE A 163 13.46 0.99 6.03
CA ILE A 163 12.84 1.65 7.19
C ILE A 163 13.92 2.27 8.08
N ASN A 164 13.69 3.51 8.50
CA ASN A 164 14.39 4.17 9.59
C ASN A 164 13.39 4.51 10.69
N LEU A 165 13.30 3.66 11.72
CA LEU A 165 12.37 3.82 12.84
C LEU A 165 12.70 5.07 13.68
N LYS A 166 13.97 5.44 13.78
CA LYS A 166 14.38 6.64 14.54
C LYS A 166 13.87 7.93 13.89
N LYS A 167 13.97 8.03 12.57
CA LYS A 167 13.46 9.18 11.80
C LYS A 167 11.98 9.05 11.44
N ARG A 168 11.39 7.87 11.68
CA ARG A 168 10.05 7.48 11.24
C ARG A 168 9.86 7.66 9.73
N GLU A 169 10.87 7.22 8.97
CA GLU A 169 10.89 7.31 7.52
C GLU A 169 10.86 5.92 6.91
N VAL A 170 10.13 5.79 5.80
CA VAL A 170 10.11 4.60 4.96
C VAL A 170 10.53 5.03 3.57
N TYR A 171 11.50 4.34 2.99
CA TYR A 171 12.05 4.65 1.68
C TYR A 171 11.61 3.57 0.70
N LEU A 172 11.07 3.97 -0.45
CA LEU A 172 10.66 3.08 -1.53
C LEU A 172 11.42 3.48 -2.80
N GLY A 173 12.15 2.55 -3.39
CA GLY A 173 12.83 2.73 -4.67
C GLY A 173 12.12 1.96 -5.77
N PHE A 174 11.92 2.58 -6.92
CA PHE A 174 11.29 1.96 -8.08
C PHE A 174 11.99 2.42 -9.37
N THR A 175 11.82 1.68 -10.46
CA THR A 175 12.11 2.18 -11.81
C THR A 175 10.78 2.43 -12.52
N LYS A 176 10.69 3.46 -13.37
CA LYS A 176 9.46 3.71 -14.14
C LYS A 176 9.14 2.58 -15.11
N ASP A 177 10.16 2.03 -15.75
CA ASP A 177 10.02 0.97 -16.75
C ASP A 177 9.74 -0.40 -16.11
N GLY A 178 10.22 -0.62 -14.87
CA GLY A 178 9.99 -1.80 -14.05
C GLY A 178 9.17 -1.50 -12.80
N PHE A 179 8.12 -0.67 -12.91
CA PHE A 179 7.34 -0.26 -11.73
C PHE A 179 6.72 -1.47 -11.00
N ASN A 180 6.44 -2.53 -11.75
CA ASN A 180 5.92 -3.79 -11.22
C ASN A 180 6.87 -4.44 -10.19
N ASP A 181 8.19 -4.28 -10.33
CA ASP A 181 9.19 -4.89 -9.43
C ASP A 181 9.03 -4.39 -7.99
N LEU A 182 8.50 -3.17 -7.81
CA LEU A 182 8.22 -2.60 -6.49
C LEU A 182 7.33 -3.51 -5.64
N GLN A 183 6.45 -4.32 -6.26
CA GLN A 183 5.60 -5.27 -5.54
C GLN A 183 6.43 -6.22 -4.66
N MET A 184 7.60 -6.68 -5.14
CA MET A 184 8.42 -7.66 -4.46
C MET A 184 9.06 -7.05 -3.20
N CYS A 185 9.55 -5.81 -3.32
CA CYS A 185 10.07 -5.07 -2.19
C CYS A 185 8.99 -4.75 -1.14
N LEU A 186 7.78 -4.41 -1.59
CA LEU A 186 6.64 -4.16 -0.71
C LEU A 186 6.17 -5.43 0.02
N ILE A 187 6.18 -6.59 -0.63
CA ILE A 187 5.90 -7.88 0.04
C ILE A 187 6.89 -8.11 1.19
N GLN A 188 8.18 -7.86 0.97
CA GLN A 188 9.20 -8.02 2.02
C GLN A 188 9.03 -7.00 3.15
N LEU A 189 8.66 -5.76 2.82
CA LEU A 189 8.33 -4.72 3.79
C LEU A 189 7.16 -5.15 4.69
N GLU A 190 6.09 -5.67 4.10
CA GLU A 190 4.93 -6.17 4.85
C GLU A 190 5.25 -7.39 5.70
N LYS A 191 6.07 -8.33 5.19
CA LYS A 191 6.60 -9.45 5.98
C LYS A 191 7.37 -8.93 7.20
N TYR A 192 8.16 -7.87 7.05
CA TYR A 192 8.87 -7.24 8.15
C TYR A 192 7.90 -6.62 9.17
N PHE A 193 6.88 -5.88 8.73
CA PHE A 193 5.88 -5.29 9.64
C PHE A 193 5.10 -6.36 10.42
N ALA A 194 4.70 -7.45 9.76
CA ALA A 194 4.02 -8.57 10.40
C ALA A 194 4.86 -9.19 11.54
N LYS A 195 6.17 -9.30 11.33
CA LYS A 195 7.12 -9.83 12.34
C LYS A 195 7.46 -8.80 13.43
N ASN A 196 7.45 -7.49 13.11
CA ASN A 196 7.93 -6.41 13.97
C ASN A 196 6.82 -5.44 14.37
N LYS A 197 5.71 -5.96 14.92
CA LYS A 197 4.52 -5.17 15.29
C LYS A 197 4.82 -3.92 16.15
N LYS A 198 5.77 -4.00 17.09
CA LYS A 198 6.18 -2.85 17.92
C LYS A 198 6.79 -1.72 17.10
N GLY A 199 7.66 -2.05 16.15
CA GLY A 199 8.24 -1.07 15.23
C GLY A 199 7.20 -0.46 14.31
N MET A 200 6.26 -1.27 13.81
CA MET A 200 5.14 -0.80 12.99
C MET A 200 4.27 0.23 13.71
N ILE A 201 3.92 0.00 14.98
CA ILE A 201 3.11 0.94 15.77
C ILE A 201 3.79 2.32 15.86
N SER A 202 5.13 2.40 15.89
CA SER A 202 5.83 3.69 15.93
C SER A 202 5.71 4.51 14.63
N LEU A 203 5.31 3.87 13.52
CA LEU A 203 5.16 4.49 12.20
C LEU A 203 3.71 4.84 11.84
N LEU A 204 2.73 4.25 12.55
CA LEU A 204 1.29 4.53 12.38
C LEU A 204 0.88 5.76 13.19
#